data_AF-A0A1B2FAM9-F1
#
_entry.id   AF-A0A1B2FAM9-F1
#
_cell.length_a   1.000
_cell.length_b   1.000
_cell.length_c   1.000
_cell.angle_alpha   90.00
_cell.angle_beta   90.00
_cell.angle_gamma   90.00
#
_symmetry.space_group_name_H-M   'P 1'
#
loop_
_entity.id
_entity.type
_entity.pdbx_description
1 polymer ?
#
loop_
_entity_poly.entity_id
_entity_poly.type
_entity_poly.pdbx_seq_one_letter_code
_entity_poly.pdbx_strand_id
1 'polypeptide(L)'
;MALIAQPFRHSDSGIYYLRRRVPDDLRKIIGKTEIRRSLNTRHHQQAKAAFALAYAESERLFSDARQGHYVEPCKPETVGPPLPTPTLPALKESSIRLSEALSRYVQSISMSGRSEYVLRRHAVDYSRAVNRFISDMGDKSITAVQPSDIQ
;
A
#
# COMPACT_ATOMS: atom_id res chain seq x y z
N MET A 1 7.77 -37.28 4.28
CA MET A 1 7.94 -36.16 3.32
C MET A 1 7.37 -34.92 3.98
N ALA A 2 8.17 -33.87 4.20
CA ALA A 2 7.66 -32.62 4.77
C ALA A 2 6.81 -31.91 3.70
N LEU A 3 5.50 -31.79 3.91
CA LEU A 3 4.60 -30.99 3.08
C LEU A 3 4.92 -29.52 3.32
N ILE A 4 5.84 -28.98 2.52
CA ILE A 4 6.11 -27.54 2.50
C ILE A 4 4.88 -26.86 1.92
N ALA A 5 4.35 -25.86 2.62
CA ALA A 5 3.22 -25.08 2.16
C ALA A 5 3.48 -24.53 0.75
N GLN A 6 2.48 -24.59 -0.13
CA GLN A 6 2.61 -24.18 -1.52
C GLN A 6 2.09 -22.76 -1.74
N PRO A 7 2.69 -21.99 -2.67
CA PRO A 7 2.17 -20.68 -3.05
C PRO A 7 0.81 -20.82 -3.76
N PHE A 8 -0.19 -20.08 -3.29
CA PHE A 8 -1.54 -20.07 -3.86
C PHE A 8 -1.61 -19.15 -5.08
N ARG A 9 -2.08 -19.66 -6.23
CA ARG A 9 -2.29 -18.83 -7.43
C ARG A 9 -3.70 -18.25 -7.43
N HIS A 10 -3.83 -16.93 -7.58
CA HIS A 10 -5.13 -16.28 -7.72
C HIS A 10 -5.74 -16.53 -9.10
N SER A 11 -7.05 -16.81 -9.15
CA SER A 11 -7.79 -17.15 -10.38
C SER A 11 -7.79 -16.03 -11.42
N ASP A 12 -8.19 -14.80 -11.03
CA ASP A 12 -8.24 -13.66 -11.97
C ASP A 12 -6.87 -13.07 -12.32
N SER A 13 -6.07 -12.71 -11.31
CA SER A 13 -4.83 -11.97 -11.53
C SER A 13 -3.64 -12.85 -11.95
N GLY A 14 -3.72 -14.16 -11.69
CA GLY A 14 -2.63 -15.12 -11.88
C GLY A 14 -1.42 -14.90 -10.95
N ILE A 15 -1.50 -13.95 -10.01
CA ILE A 15 -0.43 -13.64 -9.06
C ILE A 15 -0.42 -14.71 -7.96
N TYR A 16 0.77 -15.10 -7.52
CA TYR A 16 0.94 -16.02 -6.40
C TYR A 16 0.91 -15.30 -5.05
N TYR A 17 0.34 -15.97 -4.04
CA TYR A 17 0.17 -15.48 -2.68
C TYR A 17 0.67 -16.52 -1.66
N LEU A 18 1.26 -16.03 -0.57
CA LEU A 18 1.41 -16.76 0.67
C LEU A 18 0.10 -16.67 1.46
N ARG A 19 -0.38 -17.82 1.91
CA ARG A 19 -1.53 -17.98 2.81
C ARG A 19 -1.08 -18.75 4.03
N ARG A 20 -1.07 -18.09 5.19
CA ARG A 20 -0.57 -18.70 6.42
C ARG A 20 -1.49 -18.41 7.59
N ARG A 21 -1.96 -19.46 8.26
CA ARG A 21 -2.77 -19.33 9.48
C ARG A 21 -1.92 -18.78 10.62
N VAL A 22 -2.46 -17.83 11.35
CA VAL A 22 -1.86 -17.30 12.58
C VAL A 22 -2.15 -18.29 13.74
N PRO A 23 -1.11 -18.72 14.48
CA PRO A 23 -1.27 -19.53 15.70
C PRO A 23 -2.27 -18.90 16.69
N ASP A 24 -3.07 -19.73 17.38
CA ASP A 24 -4.17 -19.26 18.24
C ASP A 24 -3.69 -18.37 19.40
N ASP A 25 -2.51 -18.63 19.94
CA ASP A 25 -1.80 -17.81 20.94
C ASP A 25 -1.55 -16.39 20.45
N LEU A 26 -1.22 -16.25 19.17
CA LEU A 26 -0.84 -14.98 18.57
C LEU A 26 -1.99 -14.20 17.96
N ARG A 27 -3.18 -14.78 17.80
CA ARG A 27 -4.33 -14.08 17.20
C ARG A 27 -4.76 -12.86 17.99
N LYS A 28 -4.63 -12.91 19.32
CA LYS A 28 -4.96 -11.79 20.21
C LYS A 28 -3.96 -10.64 20.10
N ILE A 29 -2.71 -10.95 19.75
CA ILE A 29 -1.61 -9.97 19.64
C ILE A 29 -1.60 -9.36 18.24
N ILE A 30 -1.68 -10.18 17.20
CA ILE A 30 -1.58 -9.79 15.78
C ILE A 30 -2.94 -9.29 15.23
N GLY A 31 -4.04 -9.57 15.94
CA GLY A 31 -5.40 -9.17 15.54
C GLY A 31 -5.88 -9.78 14.21
N LYS A 32 -5.17 -10.78 13.66
CA LYS A 32 -5.48 -11.44 12.38
C LYS A 32 -5.52 -12.95 12.55
N THR A 33 -6.40 -13.59 11.78
CA THR A 33 -6.54 -15.06 11.77
C THR A 33 -5.65 -15.72 10.71
N GLU A 34 -5.43 -15.04 9.58
CA GLU A 34 -4.59 -15.50 8.47
C GLU A 34 -3.75 -14.34 7.95
N ILE A 35 -2.46 -14.59 7.68
CA ILE A 35 -1.59 -13.69 6.95
C ILE A 35 -1.70 -14.05 5.46
N ARG A 36 -2.17 -13.07 4.68
CA ARG A 36 -2.19 -13.13 3.22
C ARG A 36 -1.16 -12.15 2.69
N ARG A 37 -0.17 -12.64 1.93
CA ARG A 37 0.87 -11.79 1.33
C ARG A 37 1.02 -12.10 -0.15
N SER A 38 0.99 -11.06 -0.98
CA SER A 38 1.29 -11.21 -2.41
C SER A 38 2.78 -11.50 -2.61
N LEU A 39 3.10 -12.44 -3.49
CA LEU A 39 4.47 -12.72 -3.94
C LEU A 39 4.85 -11.90 -5.18
N ASN A 40 3.91 -11.08 -5.71
CA ASN A 40 4.11 -10.13 -6.81
C ASN A 40 4.70 -10.76 -8.09
N THR A 41 4.50 -12.05 -8.30
CA THR A 41 4.98 -12.75 -9.49
C THR A 41 3.91 -13.69 -10.03
N ARG A 42 3.94 -13.87 -11.35
CA ARG A 42 3.14 -14.87 -12.09
C ARG A 42 3.95 -16.11 -12.44
N HIS A 43 5.27 -16.08 -12.24
CA HIS A 43 6.16 -17.19 -12.57
C HIS A 43 6.30 -18.14 -11.38
N HIS A 44 6.06 -19.43 -11.62
CA HIS A 44 6.05 -20.43 -10.54
C HIS A 44 7.40 -20.58 -9.82
N GLN A 45 8.52 -20.59 -10.55
CA GLN A 45 9.85 -20.72 -9.95
C GLN A 45 10.20 -19.52 -9.05
N GLN A 46 9.95 -18.30 -9.53
CA GLN A 46 10.11 -17.08 -8.73
C GLN A 46 9.18 -17.08 -7.52
N ALA A 47 7.93 -17.54 -7.69
CA ALA A 47 6.98 -17.66 -6.60
C ALA A 47 7.48 -18.61 -5.51
N LYS A 48 8.08 -19.75 -5.89
CA LYS A 48 8.64 -20.70 -4.92
C LYS A 48 9.78 -20.09 -4.11
N ALA A 49 10.68 -19.34 -4.76
CA ALA A 49 11.77 -18.64 -4.07
C ALA A 49 11.24 -17.54 -3.14
N ALA A 50 10.34 -16.69 -3.64
CA ALA A 50 9.70 -15.62 -2.86
C ALA A 50 8.86 -16.16 -1.70
N PHE A 51 8.23 -17.33 -1.88
CA PHE A 51 7.45 -18.00 -0.84
C PHE A 51 8.33 -18.39 0.34
N ALA A 52 9.53 -18.96 0.10
CA ALA A 52 10.45 -19.33 1.16
C ALA A 52 10.86 -18.12 2.02
N LEU A 53 11.17 -16.99 1.37
CA LEU A 53 11.50 -15.73 2.05
C LEU A 53 10.32 -15.20 2.86
N ALA A 54 9.14 -15.09 2.24
CA ALA A 54 7.93 -14.60 2.91
C ALA A 54 7.48 -15.51 4.07
N TYR A 55 7.71 -16.82 3.95
CA TYR A 55 7.43 -17.78 5.02
C TYR A 55 8.35 -17.55 6.22
N ALA A 56 9.65 -17.36 5.99
CA ALA A 56 10.63 -17.06 7.05
C ALA A 56 10.33 -15.72 7.73
N GLU A 57 9.95 -14.69 6.97
CA GLU A 57 9.50 -13.41 7.55
C GLU A 57 8.26 -13.57 8.43
N SER A 58 7.31 -14.43 8.02
CA SER A 58 6.12 -14.70 8.83
C SER A 58 6.47 -15.43 10.13
N GLU A 59 7.42 -16.36 10.10
CA GLU A 59 7.93 -17.00 11.33
C GLU A 59 8.59 -16.00 12.26
N ARG A 60 9.43 -15.10 11.72
CA ARG A 60 10.07 -14.06 12.53
C ARG A 60 9.01 -13.18 13.19
N LEU A 61 8.01 -12.74 12.44
CA LEU A 61 6.89 -11.96 12.99
C LEU A 61 6.19 -12.70 14.14
N PHE A 62 5.97 -14.01 14.00
CA PHE A 62 5.39 -14.82 15.06
C PHE A 62 6.29 -14.93 16.29
N SER A 63 7.60 -15.15 16.09
CA SER A 63 8.58 -15.16 17.18
C SER A 63 8.65 -13.81 17.91
N ASP A 64 8.68 -12.70 17.17
CA ASP A 64 8.71 -11.35 17.72
C ASP A 64 7.43 -11.06 18.52
N ALA A 65 6.27 -11.50 18.02
CA ALA A 65 5.00 -11.40 18.73
C ALA A 65 4.97 -12.21 20.03
N ARG A 66 5.58 -13.39 20.05
CA ARG A 66 5.74 -14.17 21.29
C ARG A 66 6.65 -13.50 22.30
N GLN A 67 7.68 -12.80 21.82
CA GLN A 67 8.62 -12.06 22.66
C GLN A 67 8.08 -10.69 23.12
N GLY A 68 6.88 -10.29 22.65
CA GLY A 68 6.28 -9.00 22.99
C GLY A 68 6.86 -7.80 22.22
N HIS A 69 7.70 -8.05 21.20
CA HIS A 69 8.28 -7.02 20.33
C HIS A 69 7.45 -6.72 19.09
N TYR A 70 6.22 -7.22 19.05
CA TYR A 70 5.35 -7.00 17.91
C TYR A 70 4.82 -5.57 17.91
N VAL A 71 5.39 -4.78 17.01
CA VAL A 71 4.80 -3.54 16.56
C VAL A 71 3.73 -3.93 15.55
N GLU A 72 2.45 -3.85 15.95
CA GLU A 72 1.37 -3.78 14.96
C GLU A 72 1.82 -2.76 13.90
N PRO A 73 1.82 -3.10 12.59
CA PRO A 73 1.91 -2.07 11.58
C PRO A 73 0.65 -1.25 11.81
N CYS A 74 0.82 -0.16 12.57
CA CYS A 74 -0.21 0.75 12.97
C CYS A 74 -0.98 1.00 11.69
N LYS A 75 -2.19 0.43 11.60
CA LYS A 75 -3.15 0.91 10.63
C LYS A 75 -3.12 2.42 10.84
N PRO A 76 -3.17 3.27 9.80
CA PRO A 76 -3.50 4.66 10.04
C PRO A 76 -4.92 4.66 10.61
N GLU A 77 -5.01 4.37 11.91
CA GLU A 77 -6.08 4.76 12.76
C GLU A 77 -6.15 6.24 12.50
N THR A 78 -7.30 6.63 11.96
CA THR A 78 -7.68 8.02 11.77
C THR A 78 -7.88 8.59 13.17
N VAL A 79 -6.79 8.65 13.95
CA VAL A 79 -6.64 9.54 15.07
C VAL A 79 -6.40 10.87 14.39
N GLY A 80 -7.49 11.58 14.11
CA GLY A 80 -7.38 13.01 13.87
C GLY A 80 -6.61 13.58 15.05
N PRO A 81 -5.41 14.14 14.84
CA PRO A 81 -4.79 14.91 15.90
C PRO A 81 -5.58 16.22 15.97
N PRO A 82 -6.14 16.64 17.12
CA PRO A 82 -6.27 18.06 17.37
C PRO A 82 -4.84 18.54 17.66
N LEU A 83 -4.06 18.82 16.60
CA LEU A 83 -2.76 19.43 16.80
C LEU A 83 -2.85 20.95 16.61
N PRO A 84 -2.22 21.69 17.52
CA PRO A 84 -2.29 23.13 17.66
C PRO A 84 -1.59 23.79 16.49
N THR A 85 -2.15 24.94 16.13
CA THR A 85 -1.64 25.98 15.27
C THR A 85 -0.10 26.04 15.23
N PRO A 86 0.54 25.59 14.14
CA PRO A 86 1.85 26.08 13.76
C PRO A 86 1.59 27.27 12.85
N THR A 87 1.94 28.46 13.35
CA THR A 87 2.03 29.71 12.60
C THR A 87 2.64 29.48 11.21
N LEU A 88 1.81 29.46 10.18
CA LEU A 88 2.25 29.51 8.79
C LEU A 88 2.62 30.96 8.45
N PRO A 89 3.82 31.21 7.88
CA PRO A 89 4.08 32.47 7.21
C PRO A 89 3.27 32.50 5.91
N ALA A 90 2.47 33.55 5.76
CA ALA A 90 2.00 34.12 4.50
C ALA A 90 1.56 33.14 3.40
N LEU A 91 0.26 32.81 3.45
CA LEU A 91 -0.68 32.69 2.33
C LEU A 91 -0.06 33.02 0.96
N LYS A 92 0.40 31.98 0.25
CA LYS A 92 0.38 31.97 -1.21
C LYS A 92 -0.74 31.02 -1.61
N GLU A 93 -1.91 31.59 -1.87
CA GLU A 93 -2.95 30.97 -2.71
C GLU A 93 -2.44 30.85 -4.15
N SER A 94 -1.31 30.16 -4.34
CA SER A 94 -0.83 29.80 -5.66
C SER A 94 -1.63 28.57 -6.08
N SER A 95 -2.56 28.76 -7.00
CA SER A 95 -3.35 27.72 -7.65
C SER A 95 -2.49 26.49 -7.98
N ILE A 96 -2.60 25.43 -7.18
CA ILE A 96 -1.81 24.20 -7.36
C ILE A 96 -2.21 23.58 -8.72
N ARG A 97 -1.22 23.24 -9.55
CA ARG A 97 -1.43 22.56 -10.84
C ARG A 97 -1.70 21.07 -10.63
N LEU A 98 -2.38 20.42 -11.58
CA LEU A 98 -2.69 18.99 -11.49
C LEU A 98 -1.42 18.12 -11.40
N SER A 99 -0.38 18.46 -12.16
CA SER A 99 0.92 17.79 -12.11
C SER A 99 1.57 17.85 -10.72
N GLU A 100 1.49 19.02 -10.09
CA GLU A 100 2.04 19.25 -8.74
C GLU A 100 1.19 18.56 -7.67
N ALA A 101 -0.13 18.58 -7.80
CA ALA A 101 -1.06 17.87 -6.93
C ALA A 101 -0.80 16.36 -6.91
N LEU A 102 -0.60 15.76 -8.10
CA LEU A 102 -0.25 14.35 -8.23
C LEU A 102 1.08 14.04 -7.54
N SER A 103 2.09 14.89 -7.71
CA SER A 103 3.41 14.69 -7.08
C SER A 103 3.31 14.68 -5.56
N ARG A 104 2.58 15.65 -4.99
CA ARG A 104 2.31 15.73 -3.55
C ARG A 104 1.53 14.50 -3.05
N TYR A 105 0.57 14.01 -3.84
CA TYR A 105 -0.18 12.81 -3.52
C TYR A 105 0.71 11.55 -3.52
N VAL A 106 1.53 11.35 -4.55
CA VAL A 106 2.44 10.19 -4.63
C VAL A 106 3.44 10.19 -3.46
N GLN A 107 3.92 11.37 -3.08
CA GLN A 107 4.77 11.54 -1.91
C GLN A 107 4.03 11.19 -0.61
N SER A 108 2.79 11.64 -0.44
CA SER A 108 2.00 11.38 0.77
C SER A 108 1.60 9.91 0.91
N ILE A 109 1.22 9.24 -0.19
CA ILE A 109 0.90 7.80 -0.12
C ILE A 109 2.14 7.00 0.24
N SER A 110 3.33 7.40 -0.19
CA SER A 110 4.58 6.70 0.15
C SER A 110 4.84 6.67 1.66
N MET A 111 4.29 7.63 2.41
CA MET A 111 4.41 7.72 3.87
C MET A 111 3.24 7.05 4.62
N SER A 112 2.22 6.54 3.93
CA SER A 112 0.96 6.08 4.55
C SER A 112 0.99 4.67 5.18
N GLY A 113 2.14 4.02 5.25
CA GLY A 113 2.28 2.65 5.79
C GLY A 113 1.57 1.57 4.98
N ARG A 114 1.04 1.90 3.79
CA ARG A 114 0.38 0.94 2.89
C ARG A 114 1.42 0.00 2.26
N SER A 115 0.95 -1.17 1.81
CA SER A 115 1.79 -2.13 1.09
C SER A 115 2.39 -1.52 -0.18
N GLU A 116 3.67 -1.77 -0.44
CA GLU A 116 4.43 -1.28 -1.61
C GLU A 116 3.69 -1.52 -2.94
N TYR A 117 3.04 -2.69 -3.10
CA TYR A 117 2.25 -2.99 -4.29
C TYR A 117 1.11 -1.98 -4.51
N VAL A 118 0.40 -1.62 -3.44
CA VAL A 118 -0.71 -0.67 -3.50
C VAL A 118 -0.17 0.71 -3.85
N LEU A 119 0.94 1.12 -3.24
CA LEU A 119 1.59 2.40 -3.54
C LEU A 119 1.98 2.51 -5.01
N ARG A 120 2.67 1.48 -5.51
CA ARG A 120 3.13 1.41 -6.90
C ARG A 120 1.96 1.42 -7.88
N ARG A 121 0.89 0.68 -7.57
CA ARG A 121 -0.32 0.67 -8.40
C ARG A 121 -1.01 2.04 -8.43
N HIS A 122 -1.24 2.66 -7.27
CA HIS A 122 -1.86 3.98 -7.19
C HIS A 122 -1.01 5.04 -7.92
N ALA A 123 0.31 5.01 -7.77
CA ALA A 123 1.19 5.92 -8.49
C ALA A 123 1.08 5.75 -10.01
N VAL A 124 1.08 4.52 -10.51
CA VAL A 124 0.97 4.23 -11.96
C VAL A 124 -0.43 4.58 -12.50
N ASP A 125 -1.49 4.14 -11.84
CA ASP A 125 -2.86 4.32 -12.33
C ASP A 125 -3.23 5.82 -12.37
N TYR A 126 -2.92 6.58 -11.31
CA TYR A 126 -3.19 8.02 -11.28
C TYR A 126 -2.26 8.83 -12.17
N SER A 127 -0.98 8.49 -12.27
CA SER A 127 -0.10 9.19 -13.23
C SER A 127 -0.58 9.00 -14.66
N ARG A 128 -1.05 7.79 -15.02
CA ARG A 128 -1.63 7.54 -16.34
C ARG A 128 -2.89 8.36 -16.59
N ALA A 129 -3.80 8.42 -15.61
CA ALA A 129 -5.02 9.21 -15.71
C ALA A 129 -4.73 10.71 -15.85
N VAL A 130 -3.84 11.25 -14.99
CA VAL A 130 -3.46 12.67 -15.00
C VAL A 130 -2.70 13.03 -16.28
N ASN A 131 -1.76 12.21 -16.74
CA ASN A 131 -1.03 12.48 -17.99
C ASN A 131 -1.95 12.48 -19.21
N ARG A 132 -2.95 11.60 -19.24
CA ARG A 132 -3.97 11.60 -20.28
C ARG A 132 -4.79 12.89 -20.24
N PHE A 133 -5.28 13.26 -19.06
CA PHE A 133 -6.01 14.52 -18.88
C PHE A 133 -5.18 15.74 -19.28
N ILE A 134 -3.90 15.81 -18.89
CA ILE A 134 -3.00 16.90 -19.26
C ILE A 134 -2.76 16.95 -20.78
N SER A 135 -2.71 15.78 -21.43
CA SER A 135 -2.54 15.70 -22.89
C SER A 135 -3.77 16.23 -23.63
N ASP A 136 -4.97 15.95 -23.13
CA ASP A 136 -6.24 16.36 -23.76
C ASP A 136 -6.62 17.82 -23.43
N MET A 137 -6.38 18.25 -22.18
CA MET A 137 -6.91 19.52 -21.63
C MET A 137 -5.83 20.50 -21.16
N GLY A 138 -4.56 20.10 -21.15
CA GLY A 138 -3.45 20.87 -20.59
C GLY A 138 -3.35 20.76 -19.06
N ASP A 139 -2.22 21.20 -18.52
CA ASP A 139 -1.97 21.21 -17.07
C ASP A 139 -2.64 22.44 -16.41
N LYS A 140 -3.91 22.25 -16.06
CA LYS A 140 -4.78 23.24 -15.39
C LYS A 140 -4.56 23.25 -13.87
N SER A 141 -5.01 24.31 -13.20
CA SER A 141 -5.11 24.32 -11.73
C SER A 141 -6.23 23.42 -11.25
N ILE A 142 -6.09 22.83 -10.05
CA ILE A 142 -7.13 21.99 -9.44
C ILE A 142 -8.47 22.74 -9.36
N THR A 143 -8.44 24.04 -9.11
CA THR A 143 -9.63 24.90 -9.01
C THR A 143 -10.33 25.17 -10.34
N ALA A 144 -9.62 24.98 -11.47
CA ALA A 144 -10.16 25.22 -12.80
C ALA A 144 -10.76 23.96 -13.45
N VAL A 145 -10.58 22.78 -12.85
CA VAL A 145 -11.16 21.53 -13.36
C VAL A 145 -12.64 21.50 -13.06
N GLN A 146 -13.47 21.42 -14.10
CA GLN A 146 -14.93 21.29 -13.96
C GLN A 146 -15.37 19.84 -14.15
N PRO A 147 -16.51 19.42 -13.58
CA PRO A 147 -17.06 18.08 -13.81
C PRO A 147 -17.30 17.77 -15.29
N SER A 148 -17.61 18.78 -16.11
CA SER A 148 -17.75 18.66 -17.56
C SER A 148 -16.47 18.25 -18.29
N ASP A 149 -15.30 18.47 -17.66
CA ASP A 149 -14.01 18.05 -18.19
C ASP A 149 -13.73 16.55 -17.94
N ILE A 150 -14.55 15.89 -17.11
CA ILE A 150 -14.41 14.49 -16.70
C ILE A 150 -15.55 13.69 -17.36
N GLN A 151 -15.31 13.25 -18.60
CA GLN A 151 -16.26 12.41 -19.37
C GLN A 151 -16.14 10.92 -19.04
#